data_AF-D3SZW5-F1
#
_entry.id   AF-D3SZW5-F1
#
_cell.length_a   1.000
_cell.length_b   1.000
_cell.length_c   1.000
_cell.angle_alpha   90.00
_cell.angle_beta   90.00
_cell.angle_gamma   90.00
#
_symmetry.space_group_name_H-M   'P 1'
#
loop_
_entity.id
_entity.type
_entity.pdbx_description
1 polymer ?
#
loop_
_entity_poly.entity_id
_entity_poly.type
_entity_poly.pdbx_seq_one_letter_code
_entity_poly.pdbx_strand_id
1 'polypeptide(L)'
;MVQWTAFAAITGVVLVLLLVLSHLTQSSFADADTDTGDGEHDGAGTGAGTTTTTTDTVTTDSTAYSPSADTATSTDVPTEPDQDRPVSVTETDTEDSDRPHDTARSPSRAQRDEIDPTDLSTGMLLANVAISQGLFLLLILGAILYTGIPAWALGIEFSVDYLTTGLLIGTVAGILLYIGNEFGAALATRFGFDHDERLRSMLAPDSARGWLVLLLVVLPIIAIFEELLFRAALIGVLSAGFDISPWLLAVFSSIAFALGHGMQGTVGIIVTGALGLVLAALFIVTGSFLVVVVAHYLINALEFVVHEAIGLEWSESLVGTESASTPSSTSAASDSDLEE
;
A
#
# COMPACT_ATOMS: atom_id res chain seq x y z
N MET A 1 -21.92 33.55 2.12
CA MET A 1 -22.73 32.45 1.55
C MET A 1 -21.84 31.22 1.48
N VAL A 2 -22.40 30.02 1.58
CA VAL A 2 -21.62 28.76 1.52
C VAL A 2 -21.06 28.58 0.11
N GLN A 3 -19.78 28.22 -0.02
CA GLN A 3 -19.09 28.09 -1.30
C GLN A 3 -18.95 26.61 -1.72
N TRP A 4 -20.09 25.91 -1.87
CA TRP A 4 -20.14 24.45 -2.13
C TRP A 4 -19.22 24.00 -3.28
N THR A 5 -19.21 24.72 -4.42
CA THR A 5 -18.35 24.41 -5.58
C THR A 5 -16.86 24.54 -5.29
N ALA A 6 -16.46 25.54 -4.50
CA ALA A 6 -15.06 25.70 -4.10
C ALA A 6 -14.65 24.58 -3.14
N PHE A 7 -15.53 24.19 -2.22
CA PHE A 7 -15.27 23.09 -1.30
C PHE A 7 -15.12 21.75 -2.02
N ALA A 8 -16.05 21.44 -2.94
CA ALA A 8 -16.01 20.23 -3.75
C ALA A 8 -14.73 20.15 -4.60
N ALA A 9 -14.30 21.26 -5.19
CA ALA A 9 -13.05 21.33 -5.95
C ALA A 9 -11.81 21.07 -5.07
N ILE A 10 -11.72 21.70 -3.89
CA ILE A 10 -10.59 21.49 -2.96
C ILE A 10 -10.58 20.04 -2.43
N THR A 11 -11.74 19.51 -2.06
CA THR A 11 -11.89 18.12 -1.58
C THR A 11 -11.51 17.12 -2.67
N GLY A 12 -11.89 17.36 -3.92
CA GLY A 12 -11.49 16.53 -5.06
C GLY A 12 -9.99 16.57 -5.34
N VAL A 13 -9.34 17.73 -5.22
CA VAL A 13 -7.88 17.84 -5.33
C VAL A 13 -7.17 17.11 -4.19
N VAL A 14 -7.66 17.23 -2.95
CA VAL A 14 -7.13 16.47 -1.81
C VAL A 14 -7.26 14.96 -2.02
N LEU A 15 -8.44 14.49 -2.46
CA LEU A 15 -8.68 13.08 -2.74
C LEU A 15 -7.73 12.53 -3.83
N VAL A 16 -7.56 13.25 -4.94
CA VAL A 16 -6.64 12.85 -6.02
C VAL A 16 -5.19 12.85 -5.52
N LEU A 17 -4.79 13.82 -4.70
CA LEU A 17 -3.45 13.87 -4.13
C LEU A 17 -3.17 12.67 -3.21
N LEU A 18 -4.13 12.27 -2.38
CA LEU A 18 -4.04 11.08 -1.51
C LEU A 18 -3.92 9.79 -2.31
N LEU A 19 -4.76 9.62 -3.34
CA LEU A 19 -4.73 8.43 -4.20
C LEU A 19 -3.41 8.31 -4.96
N VAL A 20 -2.88 9.43 -5.47
CA VAL A 20 -1.57 9.47 -6.14
C VAL A 20 -0.44 9.17 -5.16
N LEU A 21 -0.46 9.73 -3.94
CA LEU A 21 0.56 9.43 -2.92
C LEU A 21 0.52 7.96 -2.50
N SER A 22 -0.67 7.40 -2.22
CA SER A 22 -0.80 5.98 -1.85
C SER A 22 -0.32 5.06 -2.96
N HIS A 23 -0.65 5.33 -4.23
CA HIS A 23 -0.13 4.56 -5.36
C HIS A 23 1.39 4.70 -5.52
N LEU A 24 1.97 5.88 -5.32
CA LEU A 24 3.43 6.07 -5.38
C LEU A 24 4.14 5.30 -4.28
N THR A 25 3.61 5.33 -3.05
CA THR A 25 4.10 4.50 -1.94
C THR A 25 4.00 3.01 -2.28
N GLN A 26 2.87 2.53 -2.80
CA GLN A 26 2.69 1.13 -3.22
C GLN A 26 3.76 0.69 -4.22
N SER A 27 4.06 1.50 -5.26
CA SER A 27 5.11 1.15 -6.23
C SER A 27 6.50 1.03 -5.61
N SER A 28 6.87 1.88 -4.65
CA SER A 28 8.18 1.81 -4.00
C SER A 28 8.39 0.55 -3.15
N PHE A 29 7.33 -0.02 -2.56
CA PHE A 29 7.43 -1.31 -1.88
C PHE A 29 7.48 -2.48 -2.89
N ALA A 30 6.67 -2.43 -3.95
CA ALA A 30 6.63 -3.48 -4.96
C ALA A 30 7.96 -3.65 -5.71
N ASP A 31 8.64 -2.56 -6.05
CA ASP A 31 9.96 -2.62 -6.70
C ASP A 31 11.02 -3.25 -5.75
N ALA A 32 11.01 -2.90 -4.45
CA ALA A 32 11.97 -3.38 -3.46
C ALA A 32 11.86 -4.89 -3.16
N ASP A 33 10.63 -5.42 -3.07
CA ASP A 33 10.41 -6.86 -2.89
C ASP A 33 10.78 -7.67 -4.16
N THR A 34 11.02 -7.04 -5.33
CA THR A 34 11.55 -7.73 -6.54
C THR A 34 13.07 -7.78 -6.63
N ASP A 35 13.79 -6.70 -6.26
CA ASP A 35 15.26 -6.62 -6.36
C ASP A 35 15.98 -7.54 -5.33
N THR A 36 15.23 -8.10 -4.37
CA THR A 36 15.70 -9.12 -3.43
C THR A 36 15.44 -10.56 -3.90
N GLY A 37 14.70 -10.78 -4.99
CA GLY A 37 14.30 -12.10 -5.48
C GLY A 37 15.30 -12.80 -6.40
N ASP A 38 16.03 -12.06 -7.25
CA ASP A 38 16.93 -12.60 -8.29
C ASP A 38 18.31 -13.09 -7.73
N GLY A 39 18.36 -13.46 -6.45
CA GLY A 39 19.59 -13.75 -5.72
C GLY A 39 20.23 -15.12 -5.98
N GLU A 40 19.47 -16.15 -6.39
CA GLU A 40 20.01 -17.52 -6.43
C GLU A 40 19.35 -18.49 -7.44
N HIS A 41 19.90 -18.58 -8.66
CA HIS A 41 20.03 -19.85 -9.41
C HIS A 41 20.89 -19.72 -10.68
N ASP A 42 22.19 -20.00 -10.57
CA ASP A 42 22.98 -20.49 -11.71
C ASP A 42 24.03 -21.54 -11.25
N GLY A 43 23.52 -22.69 -10.81
CA GLY A 43 24.32 -23.79 -10.28
C GLY A 43 25.03 -24.56 -11.39
N ALA A 44 26.36 -24.41 -11.49
CA ALA A 44 27.20 -25.01 -12.53
C ALA A 44 27.23 -26.57 -12.51
N GLY A 45 26.19 -27.19 -13.06
CA GLY A 45 26.01 -28.64 -13.15
C GLY A 45 26.84 -29.29 -14.26
N THR A 46 28.07 -29.71 -13.96
CA THR A 46 28.93 -30.43 -14.91
C THR A 46 28.40 -31.84 -15.20
N GLY A 47 27.80 -32.07 -16.38
CA GLY A 47 27.29 -33.38 -16.79
C GLY A 47 27.38 -33.63 -18.31
N ALA A 48 28.09 -34.70 -18.72
CA ALA A 48 28.20 -35.12 -20.12
C ALA A 48 27.24 -36.28 -20.43
N GLY A 49 26.45 -36.19 -21.51
CA GLY A 49 25.30 -37.09 -21.72
C GLY A 49 24.70 -37.19 -23.14
N THR A 50 25.54 -37.30 -24.16
CA THR A 50 25.35 -38.16 -25.37
C THR A 50 23.92 -38.50 -25.87
N THR A 51 23.55 -37.92 -27.04
CA THR A 51 22.82 -38.57 -28.17
C THR A 51 21.27 -38.63 -28.22
N THR A 52 20.72 -37.78 -29.11
CA THR A 52 19.69 -38.07 -30.16
C THR A 52 18.27 -38.53 -29.78
N THR A 53 17.25 -37.79 -30.27
CA THR A 53 16.27 -38.28 -31.29
C THR A 53 15.49 -37.11 -31.92
N THR A 54 15.41 -37.11 -33.26
CA THR A 54 14.57 -36.20 -34.07
C THR A 54 13.18 -36.81 -34.29
N THR A 55 12.12 -36.00 -34.31
CA THR A 55 10.87 -36.33 -35.01
C THR A 55 10.22 -35.04 -35.52
N ASP A 56 10.02 -34.94 -36.83
CA ASP A 56 9.35 -33.83 -37.49
C ASP A 56 7.83 -33.88 -37.31
N THR A 57 7.16 -32.72 -37.40
CA THR A 57 5.82 -32.62 -38.02
C THR A 57 5.65 -31.23 -38.66
N VAL A 58 5.28 -31.22 -39.95
CA VAL A 58 5.09 -30.05 -40.83
C VAL A 58 3.68 -30.15 -41.46
N THR A 59 3.24 -29.14 -42.23
CA THR A 59 1.96 -29.04 -43.00
C THR A 59 0.83 -28.43 -42.13
N THR A 60 0.02 -27.43 -42.53
CA THR A 60 -0.28 -26.69 -43.80
C THR A 60 -0.72 -25.26 -43.37
N ASP A 61 -0.22 -24.13 -43.89
CA ASP A 61 -0.43 -23.48 -45.21
C ASP A 61 -1.81 -22.79 -45.46
N SER A 62 -1.80 -21.71 -46.26
CA SER A 62 -2.91 -20.99 -46.92
C SER A 62 -3.81 -20.04 -46.08
N THR A 63 -4.20 -18.82 -46.51
CA THR A 63 -3.72 -17.86 -47.56
C THR A 63 -4.38 -16.46 -47.41
N ALA A 64 -3.89 -15.46 -48.18
CA ALA A 64 -4.54 -14.20 -48.63
C ALA A 64 -4.58 -12.97 -47.67
N TYR A 65 -4.70 -11.71 -48.14
CA TYR A 65 -4.22 -10.99 -49.36
C TYR A 65 -4.43 -9.46 -49.16
N SER A 66 -3.68 -8.63 -49.91
CA SER A 66 -3.61 -7.14 -49.87
C SER A 66 -4.86 -6.41 -50.47
N PRO A 67 -5.01 -5.05 -50.56
CA PRO A 67 -3.97 -4.07 -50.97
C PRO A 67 -3.96 -2.58 -50.44
N SER A 68 -2.76 -2.00 -50.48
CA SER A 68 -2.28 -0.66 -50.92
C SER A 68 -3.15 0.60 -51.06
N ALA A 69 -2.57 1.76 -50.67
CA ALA A 69 -2.56 3.03 -51.46
C ALA A 69 -1.49 4.07 -50.96
N ASP A 70 -0.58 4.50 -51.86
CA ASP A 70 -0.21 5.90 -52.24
C ASP A 70 0.10 7.04 -51.21
N THR A 71 0.99 8.05 -51.45
CA THR A 71 1.89 8.39 -52.59
C THR A 71 2.96 9.47 -52.23
N ALA A 72 4.15 9.45 -52.90
CA ALA A 72 5.20 10.51 -53.10
C ALA A 72 5.83 11.25 -51.87
N THR A 73 7.04 11.87 -51.92
CA THR A 73 7.81 12.52 -53.02
C THR A 73 9.36 12.45 -52.83
N SER A 74 10.11 12.64 -53.94
CA SER A 74 11.59 12.73 -54.13
C SER A 74 12.32 13.86 -53.35
N THR A 75 13.64 14.14 -53.37
CA THR A 75 14.88 13.84 -54.18
C THR A 75 16.10 14.20 -53.26
N ASP A 76 17.43 14.03 -53.45
CA ASP A 76 18.44 13.61 -54.48
C ASP A 76 19.77 13.25 -53.71
N VAL A 77 20.80 12.45 -54.09
CA VAL A 77 21.74 12.35 -55.26
C VAL A 77 22.94 13.34 -55.21
N PRO A 78 24.23 12.97 -55.48
CA PRO A 78 24.91 11.64 -55.48
C PRO A 78 26.45 11.62 -55.08
N THR A 79 27.12 10.47 -55.35
CA THR A 79 28.56 10.29 -55.74
C THR A 79 29.65 10.46 -54.66
N GLU A 80 30.47 9.45 -54.27
CA GLU A 80 31.44 8.55 -54.99
C GLU A 80 32.81 9.19 -55.35
N PRO A 81 33.92 8.42 -55.53
CA PRO A 81 34.24 7.09 -54.97
C PRO A 81 35.72 6.95 -54.49
N ASP A 82 36.11 5.70 -54.21
CA ASP A 82 37.29 4.99 -54.75
C ASP A 82 38.34 4.44 -53.75
N GLN A 83 39.12 3.47 -54.25
CA GLN A 83 39.98 2.55 -53.52
C GLN A 83 41.45 2.82 -53.83
N ASP A 84 42.37 2.54 -52.88
CA ASP A 84 43.53 1.72 -53.25
C ASP A 84 44.29 1.09 -52.06
N ARG A 85 45.08 0.07 -52.37
CA ARG A 85 46.13 -0.56 -51.54
C ARG A 85 47.48 -0.32 -52.27
N PRO A 86 48.70 -0.49 -51.69
CA PRO A 86 49.02 -1.51 -50.69
C PRO A 86 50.13 -1.19 -49.65
N VAL A 87 50.42 -2.25 -48.90
CA VAL A 87 51.48 -2.50 -47.90
C VAL A 87 52.86 -1.91 -48.22
N SER A 88 53.57 -1.44 -47.18
CA SER A 88 55.02 -1.60 -47.06
C SER A 88 55.42 -1.77 -45.58
N VAL A 89 56.59 -2.36 -45.31
CA VAL A 89 57.08 -2.76 -43.97
C VAL A 89 58.57 -2.41 -43.83
N THR A 90 59.00 -1.87 -42.69
CA THR A 90 60.37 -1.97 -42.12
C THR A 90 60.35 -1.49 -40.64
N GLU A 91 61.26 -2.02 -39.81
CA GLU A 91 61.50 -1.66 -38.41
C GLU A 91 61.98 -0.19 -38.22
N THR A 92 62.08 0.43 -37.04
CA THR A 92 62.96 0.07 -35.90
C THR A 92 62.59 0.83 -34.60
N ASP A 93 63.21 0.44 -33.49
CA ASP A 93 62.99 0.88 -32.10
C ASP A 93 63.13 2.39 -31.82
N THR A 94 62.55 2.89 -30.71
CA THR A 94 63.26 3.47 -29.53
C THR A 94 62.25 3.72 -28.38
N GLU A 95 62.75 3.93 -27.15
CA GLU A 95 62.09 3.83 -25.84
C GLU A 95 61.21 5.03 -25.37
N ASP A 96 60.32 4.71 -24.42
CA ASP A 96 59.93 5.49 -23.21
C ASP A 96 58.92 6.69 -23.27
N SER A 97 58.37 6.96 -22.07
CA SER A 97 57.64 8.14 -21.58
C SER A 97 56.09 8.09 -21.53
N ASP A 98 55.62 7.73 -20.33
CA ASP A 98 54.31 8.02 -19.69
C ASP A 98 53.27 8.86 -20.44
N ARG A 99 52.10 8.25 -20.68
CA ARG A 99 50.80 8.95 -20.64
C ARG A 99 49.73 8.06 -19.99
N PRO A 100 49.07 8.49 -18.90
CA PRO A 100 47.93 7.76 -18.35
C PRO A 100 46.76 7.84 -19.32
N HIS A 101 46.11 6.71 -19.60
CA HIS A 101 44.87 6.70 -20.38
C HIS A 101 43.71 7.29 -19.58
N ASP A 102 43.01 8.26 -20.18
CA ASP A 102 41.67 8.65 -19.75
C ASP A 102 40.72 7.45 -19.86
N THR A 103 40.58 6.72 -18.75
CA THR A 103 39.42 5.85 -18.56
C THR A 103 38.27 6.74 -18.13
N ALA A 104 37.40 7.06 -19.10
CA ALA A 104 36.17 7.81 -18.87
C ALA A 104 35.26 7.02 -17.92
N ARG A 105 35.48 7.22 -16.62
CA ARG A 105 34.75 6.58 -15.54
C ARG A 105 33.34 7.15 -15.57
N SER A 106 32.44 6.46 -16.26
CA SER A 106 31.00 6.74 -16.25
C SER A 106 30.60 7.05 -14.80
N PRO A 107 30.04 8.23 -14.51
CA PRO A 107 29.70 8.57 -13.14
C PRO A 107 28.71 7.52 -12.66
N SER A 108 29.13 6.71 -11.68
CA SER A 108 28.30 5.68 -11.06
C SER A 108 27.01 6.36 -10.64
N ARG A 109 25.91 5.98 -11.31
CA ARG A 109 24.56 6.54 -11.18
C ARG A 109 24.34 6.78 -9.69
N ALA A 110 24.32 8.05 -9.27
CA ALA A 110 24.56 8.41 -7.89
C ALA A 110 23.68 7.55 -6.99
N GLN A 111 24.34 6.74 -6.13
CA GLN A 111 23.67 5.89 -5.17
C GLN A 111 22.77 6.83 -4.37
N ARG A 112 21.47 6.72 -4.62
CA ARG A 112 20.50 7.41 -3.80
C ARG A 112 20.60 6.72 -2.45
N ASP A 113 20.63 7.50 -1.39
CA ASP A 113 20.27 6.98 -0.08
C ASP A 113 18.74 6.73 -0.15
N GLU A 114 18.40 5.62 -0.80
CA GLU A 114 17.06 5.05 -0.91
C GLU A 114 16.78 4.49 0.49
N ILE A 115 16.20 5.33 1.34
CA ILE A 115 15.98 5.03 2.75
C ILE A 115 15.04 3.83 2.81
N ASP A 116 15.60 2.67 3.13
CA ASP A 116 14.83 1.44 3.29
C ASP A 116 13.75 1.67 4.37
N PRO A 117 12.46 1.44 4.07
CA PRO A 117 11.40 1.64 5.04
C PRO A 117 11.54 0.73 6.28
N THR A 118 12.34 -0.33 6.22
CA THR A 118 12.65 -1.20 7.38
C THR A 118 13.68 -0.62 8.35
N ASP A 119 14.51 0.35 7.93
CA ASP A 119 15.42 1.11 8.82
C ASP A 119 14.69 2.19 9.64
N LEU A 120 13.40 2.42 9.38
CA LEU A 120 12.59 3.43 10.07
C LEU A 120 12.03 2.89 11.39
N SER A 121 12.52 3.40 12.52
CA SER A 121 11.96 3.05 13.83
C SER A 121 10.45 3.30 13.93
N THR A 122 9.72 2.46 14.67
CA THR A 122 8.27 2.57 14.91
C THR A 122 7.84 3.98 15.32
N GLY A 123 8.65 4.67 16.14
CA GLY A 123 8.38 6.05 16.55
C GLY A 123 8.44 7.07 15.41
N MET A 124 9.31 6.84 14.40
CA MET A 124 9.37 7.64 13.17
C MET A 124 8.21 7.32 12.23
N LEU A 125 7.82 6.04 12.10
CA LEU A 125 6.65 5.63 11.32
C LEU A 125 5.36 6.25 11.88
N LEU A 126 5.11 6.12 13.19
CA LEU A 126 3.97 6.74 13.89
C LEU A 126 3.96 8.26 13.74
N ALA A 127 5.13 8.92 13.81
CA ALA A 127 5.23 10.36 13.59
C ALA A 127 4.92 10.75 12.14
N ASN A 128 5.42 10.01 11.15
CA ASN A 128 5.16 10.26 9.73
C ASN A 128 3.66 10.09 9.39
N VAL A 129 3.01 9.05 9.90
CA VAL A 129 1.57 8.83 9.73
C VAL A 129 0.77 9.94 10.40
N ALA A 130 1.08 10.30 11.64
CA ALA A 130 0.37 11.37 12.36
C ALA A 130 0.54 12.76 11.70
N ILE A 131 1.73 13.06 11.15
CA ILE A 131 2.01 14.33 10.47
C ILE A 131 1.33 14.39 9.10
N SER A 132 1.38 13.33 8.30
CA SER A 132 0.77 13.31 6.96
C SER A 132 -0.76 13.36 7.04
N GLN A 133 -1.37 12.45 7.81
CA GLN A 133 -2.82 12.44 8.04
C GLN A 133 -3.30 13.73 8.74
N GLY A 134 -2.53 14.24 9.71
CA GLY A 134 -2.79 15.51 10.38
C GLY A 134 -2.74 16.73 9.44
N LEU A 135 -1.84 16.73 8.45
CA LEU A 135 -1.77 17.79 7.43
C LEU A 135 -2.98 17.73 6.50
N PHE A 136 -3.39 16.56 6.04
CA PHE A 136 -4.60 16.41 5.23
C PHE A 136 -5.89 16.78 6.00
N LEU A 137 -5.97 16.44 7.30
CA LEU A 137 -7.03 16.90 8.20
C LEU A 137 -7.08 18.44 8.28
N LEU A 138 -5.92 19.09 8.47
CA LEU A 138 -5.85 20.56 8.50
C LEU A 138 -6.21 21.21 7.16
N LEU A 139 -5.91 20.56 6.02
CA LEU A 139 -6.34 21.04 4.70
C LEU A 139 -7.87 20.98 4.54
N ILE A 140 -8.52 19.87 4.91
CA ILE A 140 -9.98 19.73 4.82
C ILE A 140 -10.68 20.66 5.84
N LEU A 141 -10.19 20.77 7.08
CA LEU A 141 -10.72 21.73 8.06
C LEU A 141 -10.53 23.18 7.59
N GLY A 142 -9.39 23.51 6.99
CA GLY A 142 -9.15 24.80 6.36
C GLY A 142 -10.13 25.09 5.23
N ALA A 143 -10.41 24.11 4.38
CA ALA A 143 -11.41 24.21 3.31
C ALA A 143 -12.84 24.41 3.86
N ILE A 144 -13.25 23.66 4.89
CA ILE A 144 -14.53 23.81 5.59
C ILE A 144 -14.71 25.26 6.09
N LEU A 145 -13.70 25.78 6.79
CA LEU A 145 -13.74 27.14 7.36
C LEU A 145 -13.72 28.23 6.28
N TYR A 146 -12.86 28.10 5.26
CA TYR A 146 -12.72 29.06 4.17
C TYR A 146 -13.98 29.17 3.30
N THR A 147 -14.63 28.02 3.03
CA THR A 147 -15.84 27.96 2.19
C THR A 147 -17.13 28.15 2.98
N GLY A 148 -17.07 28.08 4.32
CA GLY A 148 -18.19 28.28 5.22
C GLY A 148 -19.18 27.12 5.23
N ILE A 149 -18.71 25.88 5.09
CA ILE A 149 -19.57 24.69 5.19
C ILE A 149 -20.24 24.63 6.57
N PRO A 150 -21.58 24.48 6.66
CA PRO A 150 -22.28 24.40 7.93
C PRO A 150 -22.13 23.02 8.57
N ALA A 151 -22.05 22.97 9.90
CA ALA A 151 -21.83 21.73 10.67
C ALA A 151 -22.83 20.61 10.35
N TRP A 152 -24.11 20.92 10.10
CA TRP A 152 -25.12 19.92 9.75
C TRP A 152 -24.82 19.19 8.43
N ALA A 153 -24.16 19.85 7.46
CA ALA A 153 -23.78 19.22 6.19
C ALA A 153 -22.60 18.24 6.34
N LEU A 154 -21.86 18.34 7.45
CA LEU A 154 -20.83 17.38 7.85
C LEU A 154 -21.41 16.25 8.71
N GLY A 155 -22.71 16.28 9.07
CA GLY A 155 -23.31 15.37 10.05
C GLY A 155 -22.94 15.68 11.50
N ILE A 156 -22.72 16.97 11.83
CA ILE A 156 -22.31 17.42 13.18
C ILE A 156 -23.41 18.28 13.81
N GLU A 157 -23.84 17.91 15.01
CA GLU A 157 -24.74 18.70 15.88
C GLU A 157 -24.05 19.04 17.21
N PHE A 158 -24.35 20.21 17.78
CA PHE A 158 -23.81 20.66 19.07
C PHE A 158 -24.82 20.41 20.21
N SER A 159 -25.10 19.14 20.52
CA SER A 159 -25.99 18.75 21.62
C SER A 159 -25.42 17.61 22.46
N VAL A 160 -25.95 17.46 23.69
CA VAL A 160 -25.59 16.33 24.57
C VAL A 160 -26.14 15.02 24.03
N ASP A 161 -27.32 15.04 23.38
CA ASP A 161 -27.91 13.84 22.77
C ASP A 161 -27.02 13.33 21.62
N TYR A 162 -26.60 14.20 20.71
CA TYR A 162 -25.63 13.86 19.66
C TYR A 162 -24.36 13.22 20.22
N LEU A 163 -23.83 13.74 21.34
CA LEU A 163 -22.65 13.18 22.00
C LEU A 163 -22.94 11.78 22.59
N THR A 164 -24.01 11.61 23.37
CA THR A 164 -24.33 10.34 24.03
C THR A 164 -24.77 9.26 23.05
N THR A 165 -25.63 9.61 22.10
CA THR A 165 -26.14 8.73 21.05
C THR A 165 -25.02 8.38 20.07
N GLY A 166 -24.17 9.36 19.70
CA GLY A 166 -23.02 9.15 18.84
C GLY A 166 -21.97 8.21 19.44
N LEU A 167 -21.60 8.43 20.71
CA LEU A 167 -20.70 7.53 21.44
C LEU A 167 -21.31 6.11 21.59
N LEU A 168 -22.58 5.99 21.96
CA LEU A 168 -23.23 4.70 22.17
C LEU A 168 -23.35 3.89 20.88
N ILE A 169 -23.94 4.47 19.82
CA ILE A 169 -24.13 3.78 18.54
C ILE A 169 -22.79 3.53 17.87
N GLY A 170 -21.86 4.49 17.90
CA GLY A 170 -20.50 4.30 17.38
C GLY A 170 -19.73 3.19 18.10
N THR A 171 -19.89 3.06 19.42
CA THR A 171 -19.26 1.97 20.19
C THR A 171 -19.82 0.60 19.82
N VAL A 172 -21.15 0.47 19.78
CA VAL A 172 -21.81 -0.78 19.39
C VAL A 172 -21.48 -1.16 17.94
N ALA A 173 -21.50 -0.20 17.02
CA ALA A 173 -21.14 -0.41 15.63
C ALA A 173 -19.66 -0.82 15.47
N GLY A 174 -18.73 -0.10 16.10
CA GLY A 174 -17.29 -0.41 16.02
C GLY A 174 -16.96 -1.83 16.50
N ILE A 175 -17.54 -2.26 17.63
CA ILE A 175 -17.36 -3.63 18.16
C ILE A 175 -17.95 -4.69 17.21
N LEU A 176 -19.16 -4.45 16.66
CA LEU A 176 -19.79 -5.39 15.74
C LEU A 176 -19.08 -5.48 14.38
N LEU A 177 -18.55 -4.36 13.89
CA LEU A 177 -17.77 -4.29 12.66
C LEU A 177 -16.40 -4.93 12.83
N TYR A 178 -15.74 -4.73 13.98
CA TYR A 178 -14.51 -5.44 14.35
C TYR A 178 -14.71 -6.96 14.32
N ILE A 179 -15.73 -7.48 15.03
CA ILE A 179 -16.06 -8.93 15.03
C ILE A 179 -16.40 -9.43 13.61
N GLY A 180 -17.07 -8.62 12.80
CA GLY A 180 -17.35 -8.93 11.39
C GLY A 180 -16.09 -8.97 10.52
N ASN A 181 -15.11 -8.12 10.79
CA ASN A 181 -13.82 -8.07 10.09
C ASN A 181 -12.98 -9.31 10.41
N GLU A 182 -12.84 -9.66 11.69
CA GLU A 182 -12.13 -10.88 12.14
C GLU A 182 -12.73 -12.15 11.54
N PHE A 183 -14.07 -12.26 11.54
CA PHE A 183 -14.76 -13.39 10.92
C PHE A 183 -14.57 -13.42 9.39
N GLY A 184 -14.49 -12.24 8.75
CA GLY A 184 -14.19 -12.11 7.33
C GLY A 184 -12.77 -12.56 6.99
N ALA A 185 -11.78 -12.08 7.74
CA ALA A 185 -10.37 -12.45 7.60
C ALA A 185 -10.17 -13.95 7.80
N ALA A 186 -10.61 -14.52 8.94
CA ALA A 186 -10.48 -15.95 9.22
C ALA A 186 -11.20 -16.84 8.18
N LEU A 187 -12.29 -16.37 7.56
CA LEU A 187 -12.94 -17.06 6.45
C LEU A 187 -12.14 -16.95 5.15
N ALA A 188 -11.48 -15.82 4.87
CA ALA A 188 -10.64 -15.62 3.70
C ALA A 188 -9.33 -16.44 3.78
N THR A 189 -8.65 -16.47 4.93
CA THR A 189 -7.50 -17.34 5.18
C THR A 189 -7.86 -18.81 4.95
N ARG A 190 -9.06 -19.24 5.40
CA ARG A 190 -9.59 -20.59 5.16
C ARG A 190 -9.81 -20.92 3.67
N PHE A 191 -9.95 -19.93 2.80
CA PHE A 191 -10.01 -20.11 1.34
C PHE A 191 -8.65 -19.92 0.65
N GLY A 192 -7.56 -19.72 1.39
CA GLY A 192 -6.21 -19.56 0.85
C GLY A 192 -5.88 -18.12 0.43
N PHE A 193 -6.46 -17.12 1.10
CA PHE A 193 -6.14 -15.71 0.90
C PHE A 193 -5.47 -15.11 2.14
N ASP A 194 -4.15 -15.00 2.09
CA ASP A 194 -3.37 -14.24 3.07
C ASP A 194 -3.53 -12.72 2.85
N HIS A 195 -3.27 -11.93 3.89
CA HIS A 195 -3.43 -10.47 3.90
C HIS A 195 -2.12 -9.77 4.30
N ASP A 196 -1.83 -8.62 3.69
CA ASP A 196 -0.60 -7.87 3.92
C ASP A 196 -0.62 -7.08 5.25
N GLU A 197 -0.46 -7.80 6.35
CA GLU A 197 -0.49 -7.26 7.71
C GLU A 197 0.83 -6.59 8.13
N ARG A 198 1.84 -6.57 7.24
CA ARG A 198 3.20 -5.99 7.41
C ARG A 198 3.17 -4.55 7.95
N LEU A 199 2.20 -3.73 7.55
CA LEU A 199 2.03 -2.35 8.05
C LEU A 199 1.53 -2.29 9.51
N ARG A 200 0.70 -3.24 9.92
CA ARG A 200 0.08 -3.30 11.25
C ARG A 200 1.15 -3.62 12.30
N SER A 201 1.97 -4.63 12.04
CA SER A 201 3.09 -5.02 12.91
C SER A 201 4.23 -4.00 12.93
N MET A 202 4.57 -3.35 11.81
CA MET A 202 5.57 -2.25 11.81
C MET A 202 5.12 -0.99 12.58
N LEU A 203 3.82 -0.86 12.92
CA LEU A 203 3.28 0.23 13.74
C LEU A 203 3.04 -0.18 15.21
N ALA A 204 3.25 -1.46 15.56
CA ALA A 204 3.11 -1.99 16.92
C ALA A 204 4.21 -1.42 17.86
N PRO A 205 3.86 -0.74 18.97
CA PRO A 205 4.88 -0.13 19.83
C PRO A 205 5.33 -1.04 21.00
N ASP A 206 6.64 -1.27 21.17
CA ASP A 206 7.20 -2.07 22.29
C ASP A 206 7.04 -1.46 23.70
N SER A 207 6.34 -0.33 23.83
CA SER A 207 6.27 0.41 25.09
C SER A 207 4.89 1.02 25.35
N ALA A 208 4.50 1.02 26.63
CA ALA A 208 3.23 1.61 27.07
C ALA A 208 3.08 3.10 26.69
N ARG A 209 4.18 3.86 26.57
CA ARG A 209 4.14 5.23 26.03
C ARG A 209 3.82 5.24 24.53
N GLY A 210 4.40 4.35 23.75
CA GLY A 210 4.09 4.18 22.34
C GLY A 210 2.62 3.81 22.13
N TRP A 211 2.09 2.86 22.91
CA TRP A 211 0.67 2.50 22.90
C TRP A 211 -0.26 3.68 23.24
N LEU A 212 0.09 4.49 24.24
CA LEU A 212 -0.67 5.71 24.54
C LEU A 212 -0.64 6.74 23.41
N VAL A 213 0.47 6.86 22.67
CA VAL A 213 0.56 7.75 21.49
C VAL A 213 -0.26 7.18 20.32
N LEU A 214 -0.14 5.88 20.03
CA LEU A 214 -0.91 5.21 18.99
C LEU A 214 -2.43 5.36 19.24
N LEU A 215 -2.90 4.94 20.41
CA LEU A 215 -4.33 4.90 20.73
C LEU A 215 -4.95 6.28 20.99
N LEU A 216 -4.21 7.25 21.56
CA LEU A 216 -4.79 8.55 21.95
C LEU A 216 -4.40 9.72 21.03
N VAL A 217 -3.51 9.51 20.06
CA VAL A 217 -3.09 10.55 19.10
C VAL A 217 -3.17 10.05 17.66
N VAL A 218 -2.51 8.95 17.32
CA VAL A 218 -2.37 8.52 15.90
C VAL A 218 -3.69 7.98 15.34
N LEU A 219 -4.29 6.96 15.97
CA LEU A 219 -5.57 6.38 15.51
C LEU A 219 -6.73 7.39 15.53
N PRO A 220 -6.87 8.28 16.54
CA PRO A 220 -7.88 9.34 16.49
C PRO A 220 -7.67 10.34 15.35
N ILE A 221 -6.42 10.71 15.01
CA ILE A 221 -6.14 11.60 13.86
C ILE A 221 -6.57 10.92 12.56
N ILE A 222 -6.22 9.63 12.36
CA ILE A 222 -6.61 8.85 11.18
C ILE A 222 -8.14 8.77 11.07
N ALA A 223 -8.82 8.27 12.11
CA ALA A 223 -10.27 8.07 12.07
C ALA A 223 -11.04 9.39 11.89
N ILE A 224 -10.63 10.48 12.56
CA ILE A 224 -11.25 11.81 12.36
C ILE A 224 -11.01 12.30 10.93
N PHE A 225 -9.80 12.14 10.39
CA PHE A 225 -9.48 12.57 9.03
C PHE A 225 -10.26 11.80 7.96
N GLU A 226 -10.23 10.48 8.00
CA GLU A 226 -10.77 9.64 6.94
C GLU A 226 -12.31 9.69 6.95
N GLU A 227 -12.95 9.72 8.12
CA GLU A 227 -14.38 10.00 8.17
C GLU A 227 -14.72 11.42 7.70
N LEU A 228 -13.86 12.42 7.98
CA LEU A 228 -14.12 13.80 7.56
C LEU A 228 -14.03 13.96 6.04
N LEU A 229 -13.09 13.26 5.39
CA LEU A 229 -12.96 13.23 3.94
C LEU A 229 -14.05 12.34 3.31
N PHE A 230 -14.05 11.05 3.62
CA PHE A 230 -14.83 10.06 2.88
C PHE A 230 -16.32 10.06 3.25
N ARG A 231 -16.71 10.43 4.49
CA ARG A 231 -18.12 10.41 4.90
C ARG A 231 -18.68 11.82 4.98
N ALA A 232 -18.12 12.69 5.81
CA ALA A 232 -18.63 14.04 5.99
C ALA A 232 -18.50 14.89 4.70
N ALA A 233 -17.32 14.98 4.08
CA ALA A 233 -17.11 15.81 2.91
C ALA A 233 -17.65 15.19 1.60
N LEU A 234 -17.22 13.97 1.25
CA LEU A 234 -17.60 13.34 -0.03
C LEU A 234 -19.05 12.87 -0.09
N ILE A 235 -19.69 12.51 1.04
CA ILE A 235 -21.12 12.13 1.05
C ILE A 235 -21.97 13.28 1.57
N GLY A 236 -21.75 13.72 2.82
CA GLY A 236 -22.59 14.72 3.48
C GLY A 236 -22.64 16.05 2.74
N VAL A 237 -21.48 16.70 2.55
CA VAL A 237 -21.40 18.05 1.97
C VAL A 237 -21.72 18.05 0.48
N LEU A 238 -21.34 17.02 -0.28
CA LEU A 238 -21.71 16.93 -1.70
C LEU A 238 -23.20 16.63 -1.91
N SER A 239 -23.83 15.81 -1.06
CA SER A 239 -25.28 15.60 -1.10
C SER A 239 -26.02 16.90 -0.74
N ALA A 240 -25.64 17.53 0.37
CA ALA A 240 -26.24 18.79 0.85
C ALA A 240 -26.05 19.99 -0.10
N GLY A 241 -24.92 20.05 -0.82
CA GLY A 241 -24.58 21.17 -1.71
C GLY A 241 -25.10 21.04 -3.14
N PHE A 242 -25.42 19.82 -3.61
CA PHE A 242 -25.74 19.55 -5.02
C PHE A 242 -26.96 18.63 -5.25
N ASP A 243 -27.69 18.24 -4.20
CA ASP A 243 -28.85 17.31 -4.25
C ASP A 243 -28.52 15.94 -4.88
N ILE A 244 -27.25 15.51 -4.75
CA ILE A 244 -26.78 14.21 -5.24
C ILE A 244 -27.18 13.13 -4.22
N SER A 245 -27.70 12.00 -4.71
CA SER A 245 -28.05 10.85 -3.87
C SER A 245 -26.86 10.41 -3.00
N PRO A 246 -26.99 10.39 -1.66
CA PRO A 246 -25.88 10.05 -0.78
C PRO A 246 -25.46 8.58 -0.94
N TRP A 247 -26.36 7.69 -1.38
CA TRP A 247 -26.04 6.30 -1.69
C TRP A 247 -25.17 6.14 -2.94
N LEU A 248 -25.27 7.05 -3.92
CA LEU A 248 -24.35 7.08 -5.07
C LEU A 248 -22.96 7.56 -4.64
N LEU A 249 -22.92 8.59 -3.79
CA LEU A 249 -21.69 9.10 -3.19
C LEU A 249 -21.03 8.06 -2.27
N ALA A 250 -21.80 7.24 -1.56
CA ALA A 250 -21.29 6.13 -0.76
C ALA A 250 -20.53 5.11 -1.62
N VAL A 251 -21.08 4.69 -2.77
CA VAL A 251 -20.40 3.77 -3.69
C VAL A 251 -19.10 4.39 -4.21
N PHE A 252 -19.15 5.63 -4.72
CA PHE A 252 -17.95 6.33 -5.19
C PHE A 252 -16.88 6.47 -4.10
N SER A 253 -17.27 6.91 -2.91
CA SER A 253 -16.36 7.16 -1.81
C SER A 253 -15.78 5.87 -1.21
N SER A 254 -16.53 4.76 -1.25
CA SER A 254 -16.03 3.45 -0.78
C SER A 254 -15.00 2.85 -1.75
N ILE A 255 -15.20 3.04 -3.06
CA ILE A 255 -14.20 2.70 -4.08
C ILE A 255 -12.94 3.55 -3.89
N ALA A 256 -13.09 4.87 -3.67
CA ALA A 256 -11.95 5.75 -3.45
C ALA A 256 -11.21 5.43 -2.13
N PHE A 257 -11.93 5.09 -1.06
CA PHE A 257 -11.35 4.63 0.20
C PHE A 257 -10.53 3.34 0.01
N ALA A 258 -11.11 2.34 -0.65
CA ALA A 258 -10.45 1.07 -0.98
C ALA A 258 -9.16 1.25 -1.81
N LEU A 259 -9.19 2.09 -2.85
CA LEU A 259 -8.02 2.41 -3.67
C LEU A 259 -6.92 3.14 -2.87
N GLY A 260 -7.31 3.90 -1.85
CA GLY A 260 -6.37 4.53 -0.91
C GLY A 260 -5.61 3.53 -0.03
N HIS A 261 -6.10 2.30 0.11
CA HIS A 261 -5.52 1.22 0.93
C HIS A 261 -4.91 0.08 0.09
N GLY A 262 -4.48 0.35 -1.15
CA GLY A 262 -3.96 -0.67 -2.07
C GLY A 262 -2.74 -1.50 -1.57
N MET A 263 -2.09 -1.05 -0.49
CA MET A 263 -1.04 -1.80 0.21
C MET A 263 -1.52 -3.07 0.93
N GLN A 264 -2.83 -3.32 1.02
CA GLN A 264 -3.42 -4.52 1.66
C GLN A 264 -3.69 -5.67 0.67
N GLY A 265 -3.17 -5.58 -0.56
CA GLY A 265 -3.42 -6.53 -1.63
C GLY A 265 -4.87 -6.55 -2.15
N THR A 266 -5.12 -7.33 -3.21
CA THR A 266 -6.43 -7.36 -3.90
C THR A 266 -7.60 -7.74 -2.99
N VAL A 267 -7.39 -8.63 -2.02
CA VAL A 267 -8.45 -9.06 -1.09
C VAL A 267 -8.69 -7.99 -0.02
N GLY A 268 -7.63 -7.40 0.54
CA GLY A 268 -7.74 -6.28 1.47
C GLY A 268 -8.47 -5.08 0.87
N ILE A 269 -8.18 -4.71 -0.39
CA ILE A 269 -8.94 -3.67 -1.13
C ILE A 269 -10.45 -3.98 -1.15
N ILE A 270 -10.84 -5.24 -1.37
CA ILE A 270 -12.27 -5.64 -1.41
C ILE A 270 -12.90 -5.60 -0.01
N VAL A 271 -12.20 -6.10 1.03
CA VAL A 271 -12.67 -6.07 2.42
C VAL A 271 -12.80 -4.64 2.93
N THR A 272 -11.77 -3.81 2.75
CA THR A 272 -11.75 -2.38 3.09
C THR A 272 -12.78 -1.58 2.30
N GLY A 273 -13.04 -1.91 1.04
CA GLY A 273 -14.13 -1.32 0.25
C GLY A 273 -15.52 -1.69 0.78
N ALA A 274 -15.72 -2.94 1.23
CA ALA A 274 -16.96 -3.39 1.84
C ALA A 274 -17.18 -2.75 3.21
N LEU A 275 -16.19 -2.76 4.09
CA LEU A 275 -16.19 -2.05 5.38
C LEU A 275 -16.43 -0.55 5.15
N GLY A 276 -15.78 -0.01 4.12
CA GLY A 276 -15.90 1.38 3.69
C GLY A 276 -17.35 1.78 3.39
N LEU A 277 -18.05 0.90 2.67
CA LEU A 277 -19.47 1.02 2.31
C LEU A 277 -20.41 0.84 3.50
N VAL A 278 -20.08 -0.03 4.46
CA VAL A 278 -20.90 -0.19 5.68
C VAL A 278 -20.75 1.04 6.59
N LEU A 279 -19.55 1.62 6.74
CA LEU A 279 -19.37 2.91 7.42
C LEU A 279 -20.10 4.04 6.68
N ALA A 280 -20.06 4.08 5.35
CA ALA A 280 -20.83 5.04 4.56
C ALA A 280 -22.35 4.89 4.76
N ALA A 281 -22.86 3.66 4.78
CA ALA A 281 -24.27 3.38 5.08
C ALA A 281 -24.65 3.81 6.51
N LEU A 282 -23.77 3.56 7.49
CA LEU A 282 -23.95 3.97 8.88
C LEU A 282 -24.01 5.50 9.04
N PHE A 283 -23.15 6.24 8.34
CA PHE A 283 -23.20 7.70 8.26
C PHE A 283 -24.54 8.18 7.68
N ILE A 284 -25.00 7.60 6.56
CA ILE A 284 -26.24 8.00 5.88
C ILE A 284 -27.48 7.71 6.74
N VAL A 285 -27.53 6.56 7.42
CA VAL A 285 -28.68 6.14 8.24
C VAL A 285 -28.74 6.90 9.57
N THR A 286 -27.61 7.27 10.16
CA THR A 286 -27.57 8.01 11.45
C THR A 286 -27.49 9.53 11.29
N GLY A 287 -27.04 10.03 10.15
CA GLY A 287 -26.72 11.45 9.94
C GLY A 287 -25.57 11.98 10.81
N SER A 288 -24.80 11.10 11.48
CA SER A 288 -23.85 11.48 12.52
C SER A 288 -22.40 11.15 12.14
N PHE A 289 -21.57 12.19 12.09
CA PHE A 289 -20.12 12.08 11.97
C PHE A 289 -19.50 11.36 13.16
N LEU A 290 -19.97 11.65 14.38
CA LEU A 290 -19.41 11.06 15.60
C LEU A 290 -19.61 9.54 15.66
N VAL A 291 -20.75 9.03 15.18
CA VAL A 291 -20.99 7.57 15.12
C VAL A 291 -19.89 6.87 14.32
N VAL A 292 -19.60 7.35 13.11
CA VAL A 292 -18.62 6.68 12.22
C VAL A 292 -17.18 6.92 12.67
N VAL A 293 -16.84 8.09 13.22
CA VAL A 293 -15.51 8.33 13.81
C VAL A 293 -15.24 7.37 14.96
N VAL A 294 -16.20 7.18 15.86
CA VAL A 294 -16.06 6.26 17.00
C VAL A 294 -16.04 4.80 16.54
N ALA A 295 -16.86 4.43 15.56
CA ALA A 295 -16.87 3.08 15.02
C ALA A 295 -15.54 2.73 14.33
N HIS A 296 -15.05 3.60 13.43
CA HIS A 296 -13.77 3.41 12.73
C HIS A 296 -12.59 3.42 13.69
N TYR A 297 -12.51 4.39 14.62
CA TYR A 297 -11.50 4.39 15.67
C TYR A 297 -11.45 3.08 16.46
N LEU A 298 -12.60 2.51 16.83
CA LEU A 298 -12.68 1.27 17.59
C LEU A 298 -12.32 0.03 16.79
N ILE A 299 -12.63 -0.04 15.49
CA ILE A 299 -12.17 -1.14 14.63
C ILE A 299 -10.63 -1.18 14.68
N ASN A 300 -9.98 -0.07 14.32
CA ASN A 300 -8.53 0.01 14.22
C ASN A 300 -7.88 -0.20 15.60
N ALA A 301 -8.45 0.37 16.67
CA ALA A 301 -7.93 0.21 18.03
C ALA A 301 -8.07 -1.22 18.56
N LEU A 302 -9.15 -1.93 18.23
CA LEU A 302 -9.33 -3.34 18.61
C LEU A 302 -8.41 -4.26 17.80
N GLU A 303 -8.27 -4.01 16.49
CA GLU A 303 -7.36 -4.73 15.61
C GLU A 303 -5.91 -4.65 16.09
N PHE A 304 -5.40 -3.43 16.37
CA PHE A 304 -4.08 -3.26 16.98
C PHE A 304 -3.96 -3.94 18.35
N VAL A 305 -4.93 -3.76 19.26
CA VAL A 305 -4.81 -4.30 20.62
C VAL A 305 -4.91 -5.82 20.66
N VAL A 306 -5.82 -6.45 19.92
CA VAL A 306 -6.02 -7.91 19.99
C VAL A 306 -4.86 -8.66 19.34
N HIS A 307 -4.43 -8.24 18.16
CA HIS A 307 -3.34 -8.91 17.44
C HIS A 307 -1.96 -8.54 18.00
N GLU A 308 -1.61 -7.25 18.13
CA GLU A 308 -0.24 -6.84 18.50
C GLU A 308 0.01 -6.75 20.02
N ALA A 309 -1.00 -6.38 20.83
CA ALA A 309 -0.79 -6.24 22.29
C ALA A 309 -1.08 -7.52 23.08
N ILE A 310 -1.86 -8.46 22.52
CA ILE A 310 -2.26 -9.72 23.18
C ILE A 310 -1.77 -10.96 22.41
N GLY A 311 -1.52 -10.87 21.10
CA GLY A 311 -1.07 -12.00 20.28
C GLY A 311 -2.18 -13.02 19.97
N LEU A 312 -3.44 -12.56 19.80
CA LEU A 312 -4.59 -13.43 19.59
C LEU A 312 -4.97 -13.58 18.11
N GLU A 313 -4.29 -14.52 17.46
CA GLU A 313 -4.69 -15.11 16.18
C GLU A 313 -6.08 -15.77 16.28
N TRP A 314 -7.11 -15.13 15.73
CA TRP A 314 -8.45 -15.74 15.62
C TRP A 314 -8.41 -17.02 14.75
N SER A 315 -7.46 -17.10 13.81
CA SER A 315 -7.18 -18.25 12.95
C SER A 315 -6.91 -19.53 13.76
N GLU A 316 -5.93 -19.51 14.68
CA GLU A 316 -5.59 -20.62 15.57
C GLU A 316 -6.77 -21.04 16.45
N SER A 317 -7.51 -20.05 16.98
CA SER A 317 -8.63 -20.29 17.89
C SER A 317 -9.78 -21.10 17.26
N LEU A 318 -9.96 -20.98 15.94
CA LEU A 318 -11.02 -21.66 15.18
C LEU A 318 -10.58 -22.99 14.56
N VAL A 319 -9.28 -23.21 14.39
CA VAL A 319 -8.71 -24.51 13.97
C VAL A 319 -8.66 -25.49 15.14
N GLY A 320 -8.38 -25.01 16.36
CA GLY A 320 -8.38 -25.80 17.58
C GLY A 320 -6.99 -26.34 17.97
N THR A 321 -6.78 -26.52 19.27
CA THR A 321 -5.45 -26.74 19.88
C THR A 321 -4.95 -28.19 19.80
N GLU A 322 -4.47 -28.60 18.63
CA GLU A 322 -3.69 -29.84 18.43
C GLU A 322 -2.16 -29.63 18.51
N SER A 323 -1.68 -28.90 19.52
CA SER A 323 -0.24 -28.73 19.82
C SER A 323 0.10 -28.90 21.31
N ALA A 324 -0.69 -29.69 22.03
CA ALA A 324 -0.47 -29.95 23.44
C ALA A 324 0.79 -30.81 23.70
N SER A 325 1.78 -30.20 24.36
CA SER A 325 2.93 -30.79 25.05
C SER A 325 4.09 -31.38 24.22
N THR A 326 5.29 -30.84 24.46
CA THR A 326 6.46 -31.62 24.91
C THR A 326 7.39 -30.68 25.69
N PRO A 327 7.57 -30.84 27.02
CA PRO A 327 8.63 -30.14 27.74
C PRO A 327 9.98 -30.78 27.39
N SER A 328 10.96 -29.98 26.97
CA SER A 328 12.30 -30.48 26.64
C SER A 328 13.02 -31.01 27.88
N SER A 329 13.49 -32.26 27.81
CA SER A 329 14.15 -32.95 28.91
C SER A 329 15.50 -32.30 29.25
N THR A 330 15.68 -31.91 30.51
CA THR A 330 16.95 -31.36 31.02
C THR A 330 18.10 -32.35 30.85
N SER A 331 19.12 -31.98 30.08
CA SER A 331 20.37 -32.73 30.01
C SER A 331 21.20 -32.48 31.28
N ALA A 332 21.34 -33.51 32.11
CA ALA A 332 22.19 -33.49 33.31
C ALA A 332 22.82 -34.88 33.50
N ALA A 333 24.00 -35.09 32.91
CA ALA A 333 24.75 -36.34 33.00
C ALA A 333 26.26 -36.08 32.93
N SER A 334 26.88 -35.78 34.07
CA SER A 334 28.32 -35.90 34.33
C SER A 334 28.62 -35.57 35.81
N ASP A 335 28.12 -36.39 36.72
CA ASP A 335 28.71 -36.48 38.06
C ASP A 335 29.63 -37.70 38.05
N SER A 336 30.88 -37.54 38.46
CA SER A 336 31.95 -38.55 38.27
C SER A 336 32.54 -38.97 39.60
N ASP A 337 32.54 -40.28 39.84
CA ASP A 337 32.75 -40.96 41.12
C ASP A 337 33.95 -40.47 41.96
N LEU A 338 33.77 -40.46 43.30
CA LEU A 338 34.79 -40.18 44.31
C LEU A 338 34.82 -41.26 45.41
N GLU A 339 35.27 -42.46 45.05
CA GLU A 339 35.74 -43.54 45.93
C GLU A 339 36.96 -44.20 45.24
N GLU A 340 38.09 -44.56 45.86
CA GLU A 340 38.57 -44.43 47.26
C GLU A 340 39.94 -43.71 47.32
#